data_AF-X1IRT6-F1
#
_entry.id   AF-X1IRT6-F1
#
_cell.length_a   1.000
_cell.length_b   1.000
_cell.length_c   1.000
_cell.angle_alpha   90.00
_cell.angle_beta   90.00
_cell.angle_gamma   90.00
#
_symmetry.space_group_name_H-M   'P 1'
#
loop_
_entity.id
_entity.type
_entity.pdbx_description
1 polymer ?
#
loop_
_entity_poly.entity_id
_entity_poly.type
_entity_poly.pdbx_seq_one_letter_code
_entity_poly.pdbx_strand_id
1 'polypeptide(L)' 'MEKLIEVRWHGRGGQGAVTASKLLATSALAEEKYIQ' A
#
# COMPACT_ATOMS: atom_id res chain seq x y z
N MET A 1 3.83 5.77 -20.55
CA MET A 1 2.61 5.54 -19.77
C MET A 1 3.06 5.17 -18.36
N GLU A 2 2.82 6.04 -17.38
CA GLU A 2 2.95 5.61 -15.99
C GLU A 2 1.89 4.54 -15.74
N LYS A 3 2.34 3.39 -15.25
CA LYS A 3 1.49 2.21 -15.09
C LYS A 3 0.99 2.23 -13.65
N LEU A 4 -0.32 2.26 -13.46
CA LEU A 4 -0.93 2.06 -12.14
C LEU A 4 -0.47 0.71 -11.56
N ILE A 5 -0.05 0.70 -10.30
CA ILE A 5 0.34 -0.50 -9.57
C ILE A 5 -0.79 -0.85 -8.61
N GLU A 6 -1.38 -2.04 -8.77
CA GLU A 6 -2.37 -2.57 -7.83
C GLU A 6 -1.71 -3.61 -6.92
N VAL A 7 -1.87 -3.42 -5.60
CA VAL A 7 -1.32 -4.33 -4.59
C VAL A 7 -2.47 -4.95 -3.80
N ARG A 8 -2.49 -6.29 -3.72
CA ARG A 8 -3.45 -7.04 -2.91
C ARG A 8 -2.74 -7.74 -1.76
N TRP A 9 -3.12 -7.39 -0.54
CA TRP A 9 -2.61 -8.04 0.66
C TRP A 9 -3.43 -9.28 0.98
N HIS A 10 -2.74 -10.34 1.40
CA HIS A 10 -3.36 -11.54 1.96
C HIS A 10 -2.71 -11.83 3.31
N GLY A 11 -3.52 -12.13 4.31
CA GLY A 11 -3.05 -12.47 5.64
C GLY A 11 -4.22 -12.78 6.58
N ARG A 12 -3.94 -13.53 7.64
CA ARG A 12 -4.88 -13.77 8.74
C ARG A 12 -4.95 -12.55 9.65
N GLY A 13 -6.01 -12.45 10.44
CA GLY A 13 -6.12 -11.41 11.48
C GLY A 13 -4.89 -11.40 12.38
N GLY A 14 -4.35 -10.22 12.66
CA GLY A 14 -3.13 -10.04 13.46
C GLY A 14 -1.80 -10.22 12.72
N GLN A 15 -1.79 -10.66 11.45
CA GLN A 15 -0.55 -10.80 10.65
C GLN A 15 -0.06 -9.49 10.02
N GLY A 16 -0.73 -8.36 10.29
CA GLY A 16 -0.27 -7.04 9.87
C GLY A 16 -0.56 -6.67 8.40
N ALA A 17 -1.40 -7.42 7.67
CA ALA A 17 -1.77 -7.07 6.29
C ALA A 17 -2.34 -5.64 6.16
N VAL A 18 -3.18 -5.21 7.10
CA VAL A 18 -3.72 -3.84 7.13
C VAL A 18 -2.63 -2.82 7.45
N THR A 19 -1.72 -3.14 8.36
CA THR A 19 -0.59 -2.28 8.74
C THR A 19 0.36 -2.08 7.57
N ALA A 20 0.71 -3.16 6.86
CA ALA A 20 1.55 -3.11 5.67
C ALA A 20 0.93 -2.26 4.55
N SER A 21 -0.39 -2.39 4.33
CA SER A 21 -1.13 -1.55 3.37
C SER A 21 -1.02 -0.06 3.71
N LYS A 22 -1.23 0.31 4.98
CA LYS A 22 -1.11 1.69 5.44
C LYS A 22 0.31 2.23 5.31
N LEU A 23 1.31 1.41 5.64
CA LEU A 23 2.72 1.78 5.51
C LEU A 23 3.07 2.10 4.04
N LEU A 24 2.69 1.22 3.12
CA LEU A 24 2.90 1.44 1.69
C LEU A 24 2.24 2.74 1.20
N ALA A 25 0.99 3.00 1.60
CA ALA A 25 0.28 4.22 1.24
C ALA A 25 1.00 5.47 1.77
N THR A 26 1.44 5.47 3.04
CA THR A 26 2.18 6.61 3.62
C THR A 26 3.54 6.83 2.97
N SER A 27 4.26 5.76 2.62
CA SER A 27 5.53 5.86 1.89
C SER A 27 5.34 6.43 0.50
N ALA A 28 4.29 6.01 -0.23
CA ALA A 28 3.99 6.54 -1.55
C ALA A 28 3.63 8.04 -1.49
N LEU A 29 2.85 8.49 -0.50
CA LEU A 29 2.57 9.91 -0.29
C LEU A 29 3.84 10.71 0.04
N ALA A 30 4.77 10.14 0.82
CA ALA A 30 6.06 10.77 1.13
C ALA A 30 6.97 10.92 -0.11
N GLU A 31 6.77 10.09 -1.13
CA GLU A 31 7.43 10.19 -2.43
C GLU A 31 6.63 11.03 -3.45
N GLU A 32 5.66 11.83 -2.98
CA GLU A 32 4.80 12.68 -3.82
C GLU A 32 3.96 11.90 -4.85
N LYS A 33 3.69 10.62 -4.60
CA LYS A 33 2.86 9.76 -5.46
C LYS A 33 1.39 9.77 -5.02
N TYR A 34 0.52 9.35 -5.93
CA TYR A 34 -0.91 9.18 -5.67
C TYR A 34 -1.23 7.76 -5.15
N ILE A 35 -2.21 7.65 -4.25
CA ILE A 35 -2.69 6.39 -3.67
C ILE A 35 -4.22 6.40 -3.61
N GLN A 36 -4.82 5.20 -3.57
CA GLN A 36 -6.26 4.97 -3.41
C GLN A 36 -6.50 3.83 -2.42
#